data_AF-A0A536JQB2-F1
#
_entry.id   AF-A0A536JQB2-F1
#
_cell.length_a   1.000
_cell.length_b   1.000
_cell.length_c   1.000
_cell.angle_alpha   90.00
_cell.angle_beta   90.00
_cell.angle_gamma   90.00
#
_symmetry.space_group_name_H-M   'P 1'
#
loop_
_entity.id
_entity.type
_entity.pdbx_description
1 polymer ?
#
loop_
_entity_poly.entity_id
_entity_poly.type
_entity_poly.pdbx_seq_one_letter_code
_entity_poly.pdbx_strand_id
1 'polypeptide(L)'
;MTNLALHDFFNIPNALFRFQTPVSADAACSFDIHWHGPVSSRGKVTTPGSAGQLVMNKATMTWSASNSSGFHFVSNPSGTTSVFAQLGHVRNGVFA
;
A
#
# COMPACT_ATOMS: atom_id res chain seq x y z
N MET A 1 -2.82 4.56 -11.30
CA MET A 1 -2.16 4.53 -9.98
C MET A 1 -0.76 5.06 -10.18
N THR A 2 -0.41 6.17 -9.53
CA THR A 2 0.98 6.66 -9.52
C THR A 2 1.66 6.11 -8.28
N ASN A 3 2.80 5.45 -8.48
CA ASN A 3 3.61 4.87 -7.41
C ASN A 3 3.86 5.91 -6.30
N LEU A 4 3.67 5.52 -5.04
CA LEU A 4 4.02 6.37 -3.90
C LEU A 4 5.54 6.29 -3.71
N ALA A 5 6.24 7.41 -3.93
CA ALA A 5 7.67 7.48 -3.64
C ALA A 5 7.90 7.40 -2.14
N LEU A 6 8.71 6.44 -1.70
CA LEU A 6 9.16 6.28 -0.32
C LEU A 6 10.65 6.59 -0.26
N HIS A 7 11.05 7.42 0.71
CA HIS A 7 12.44 7.80 0.94
C HIS A 7 13.08 6.91 2.01
N ASP A 8 14.15 6.20 1.66
CA ASP A 8 15.00 5.46 2.62
C ASP A 8 16.18 6.33 3.06
N PHE A 9 16.18 6.74 4.32
CA PHE A 9 17.22 7.59 4.92
C PHE A 9 18.35 6.82 5.62
N PHE A 10 18.35 5.49 5.59
CA PHE A 10 19.38 4.58 6.15
C PHE A 10 19.50 4.55 7.69
N ASN A 11 19.50 5.71 8.38
CA ASN A 11 19.58 5.83 9.84
C ASN A 11 18.85 7.06 10.40
N ILE A 12 18.54 7.05 11.70
CA ILE A 12 17.81 8.15 12.38
C ILE A 12 18.53 9.51 12.27
N PRO A 13 19.85 9.61 12.54
CA PRO A 13 20.55 10.89 12.37
C PRO A 13 20.42 11.46 10.95
N ASN A 14 20.52 10.64 9.92
CA ASN A 14 20.39 11.07 8.54
C ASN A 14 18.94 11.40 8.16
N ALA A 15 17.95 10.67 8.71
CA ALA A 15 16.53 11.00 8.55
C ALA A 15 16.15 12.37 9.15
N LEU A 16 16.75 12.73 10.28
CA LEU A 16 16.46 13.98 10.99
C LEU A 16 17.27 15.17 10.46
N PHE A 17 18.54 14.95 10.13
CA PHE A 17 19.51 16.03 9.91
C PHE A 17 20.24 15.99 8.57
N ARG A 18 20.00 14.96 7.75
CA ARG A 18 20.49 14.86 6.36
C ARG A 18 22.01 14.88 6.24
N PHE A 19 22.71 14.22 7.16
CA PHE A 19 24.17 14.22 7.24
C PHE A 19 24.89 13.44 6.13
N GLN A 20 24.18 12.62 5.33
CA GLN A 20 24.76 11.79 4.26
C GLN A 20 24.24 12.20 2.88
N THR A 21 25.06 12.00 1.84
CA THR A 21 24.68 12.24 0.44
C THR A 21 24.76 10.92 -0.36
N PRO A 22 23.68 10.49 -1.04
CA PRO A 22 22.35 11.09 -1.05
C PRO A 22 21.62 10.90 0.30
N VAL A 23 20.80 11.88 0.66
CA VAL A 23 20.03 11.88 1.92
C VAL A 23 19.01 10.74 1.95
N SER A 24 18.47 10.38 0.79
CA SER A 24 17.62 9.22 0.59
C SER A 24 17.89 8.58 -0.76
N ALA A 25 17.63 7.28 -0.87
CA ALA A 25 17.62 6.60 -2.16
C ALA A 25 16.19 6.32 -2.63
N ASP A 26 15.97 6.42 -3.94
CA ASP A 26 14.72 5.96 -4.55
C ASP A 26 14.66 4.43 -4.47
N ALA A 27 13.51 3.90 -4.03
CA ALA A 27 13.25 2.47 -4.00
C ALA A 27 11.98 2.15 -4.80
N ALA A 28 12.00 1.00 -5.47
CA ALA A 28 10.83 0.43 -6.11
C ALA A 28 10.18 -0.59 -5.17
N CYS A 29 8.87 -0.44 -4.92
CA CYS A 29 8.08 -1.41 -4.17
C CYS A 29 7.15 -2.15 -5.13
N SER A 30 7.07 -3.47 -5.00
CA SER A 30 6.10 -4.30 -5.71
C SER A 30 5.18 -5.00 -4.71
N PHE A 31 3.90 -5.04 -5.03
CA PHE A 31 2.86 -5.65 -4.19
C PHE A 31 2.16 -6.72 -5.01
N ASP A 32 2.13 -7.94 -4.49
CA ASP A 32 1.33 -9.03 -5.03
C ASP A 32 0.17 -9.30 -4.08
N ILE A 33 -1.05 -9.05 -4.56
CA ILE A 33 -2.27 -9.10 -3.76
C ILE A 33 -3.20 -10.15 -4.36
N HIS A 34 -3.45 -11.21 -3.59
CA HIS A 34 -4.39 -12.26 -3.94
C HIS A 34 -5.67 -12.09 -3.14
N TRP A 35 -6.78 -11.88 -3.86
CA TRP A 35 -8.11 -11.76 -3.28
C TRP A 35 -8.78 -13.13 -3.20
N HIS A 36 -9.29 -13.47 -2.02
CA HIS A 36 -9.89 -14.76 -1.72
C HIS A 36 -11.39 -14.61 -1.46
N GLY A 37 -12.17 -15.50 -2.07
CA GLY A 37 -13.59 -15.65 -1.77
C GLY A 37 -13.85 -16.56 -0.55
N PRO A 38 -15.12 -16.65 -0.10
CA PRO A 38 -16.25 -15.89 -0.59
C PRO A 38 -16.25 -14.44 -0.06
N VAL A 39 -17.05 -13.59 -0.72
CA VAL A 39 -17.40 -12.27 -0.19
C VAL A 39 -18.16 -12.43 1.12
N SER A 40 -17.76 -11.70 2.16
CA SER A 40 -18.39 -11.76 3.48
C SER A 40 -19.47 -10.70 3.68
N SER A 41 -19.37 -9.55 3.01
CA SER A 41 -20.35 -8.46 3.12
C SER A 41 -20.28 -7.52 1.93
N ARG A 42 -21.38 -6.80 1.68
CA ARG A 42 -21.47 -5.72 0.68
C ARG A 42 -22.13 -4.51 1.32
N GLY A 43 -21.60 -3.33 1.08
CA GLY A 43 -22.11 -2.08 1.64
C GLY A 43 -22.00 -0.93 0.66
N LYS A 44 -22.95 0.01 0.73
CA LYS A 44 -22.84 1.30 0.06
C LYS A 44 -22.21 2.29 1.03
N VAL A 45 -21.26 3.07 0.56
CA VAL A 45 -20.69 4.20 1.30
C VAL A 45 -20.95 5.47 0.51
N THR A 46 -21.42 6.49 1.20
CA THR A 46 -21.63 7.83 0.64
C THR A 46 -20.99 8.83 1.58
N THR A 47 -20.13 9.68 1.03
CA THR A 47 -19.46 10.78 1.73
C THR A 47 -19.52 12.01 0.82
N PRO A 48 -19.42 13.25 1.33
CA PRO A 48 -19.38 14.41 0.46
C PRO A 48 -18.31 14.26 -0.63
N GLY A 49 -18.70 14.39 -1.90
CA GLY A 49 -17.81 14.28 -3.05
C GLY A 49 -17.51 12.86 -3.56
N SER A 50 -18.00 11.81 -2.89
CA SER A 50 -17.78 10.43 -3.34
C SER A 50 -18.86 9.45 -2.89
N ALA A 51 -19.16 8.47 -3.74
CA ALA A 51 -20.01 7.35 -3.36
C ALA A 51 -19.43 6.07 -3.94
N GLY A 52 -19.65 4.95 -3.26
CA GLY A 52 -19.10 3.68 -3.70
C GLY A 52 -19.89 2.48 -3.20
N GLN A 53 -19.66 1.37 -3.87
CA GLN A 53 -20.05 0.05 -3.40
C GLN A 53 -18.80 -0.69 -2.99
N LEU A 54 -18.80 -1.16 -1.74
CA LEU A 54 -17.68 -1.85 -1.14
C LEU A 54 -18.05 -3.31 -0.88
N VAL A 55 -17.08 -4.18 -1.10
CA VAL A 55 -17.22 -5.63 -1.00
C VAL A 55 -16.14 -6.13 -0.07
N MET A 56 -16.54 -6.68 1.07
CA MET A 56 -15.64 -7.26 2.06
C MET A 56 -15.28 -8.68 1.66
N ASN A 57 -13.99 -9.01 1.73
CA ASN A 57 -13.50 -10.36 1.45
C ASN A 57 -12.24 -10.64 2.29
N LYS A 58 -11.51 -11.71 1.94
CA LYS A 58 -10.18 -11.99 2.48
C LYS A 58 -9.15 -11.69 1.39
N ALA A 59 -7.95 -11.29 1.78
CA ALA A 59 -6.82 -11.16 0.86
C ALA A 59 -5.54 -11.61 1.55
N THR A 60 -4.57 -12.04 0.77
CA THR A 60 -3.18 -12.19 1.19
C THR A 60 -2.31 -11.27 0.36
N MET A 61 -1.24 -10.74 0.96
CA MET A 61 -0.31 -9.86 0.26
C MET A 61 1.12 -10.28 0.56
N THR A 62 1.94 -10.34 -0.48
CA THR A 62 3.39 -10.25 -0.35
C THR A 62 3.86 -8.95 -1.00
N TRP A 63 5.01 -8.46 -0.55
CA TRP A 63 5.64 -7.30 -1.14
C TRP A 63 7.15 -7.42 -1.12
N SER A 64 7.78 -6.72 -2.05
CA SER A 64 9.22 -6.57 -2.12
C SER A 64 9.59 -5.12 -2.31
N ALA A 65 10.80 -4.77 -1.90
CA ALA A 65 11.38 -3.46 -2.16
C ALA A 65 12.85 -3.60 -2.52
N SER A 66 13.32 -2.78 -3.46
CA SER A 66 14.72 -2.71 -3.84
C SER A 66 15.13 -1.32 -4.31
N ASN A 67 16.43 -1.03 -4.27
CA ASN A 67 17.01 0.19 -4.86
C ASN A 67 18.28 -0.13 -5.67
N SER A 68 18.75 0.87 -6.42
CA SER A 68 19.96 0.75 -7.25
C SER A 68 21.27 0.60 -6.45
N SER A 69 21.23 0.85 -5.13
CA SER A 69 22.38 0.77 -4.23
C SER A 69 22.55 -0.60 -3.58
N GLY A 70 21.68 -1.58 -3.91
CA GLY A 70 21.76 -2.96 -3.44
C GLY A 70 20.89 -3.29 -2.23
N PHE A 71 20.06 -2.36 -1.74
CA PHE A 71 19.02 -2.72 -0.76
C PHE A 71 18.02 -3.67 -1.41
N HIS A 72 17.63 -4.70 -0.67
CA HIS A 72 16.59 -5.64 -1.08
C HIS A 72 15.86 -6.20 0.14
N PHE A 73 14.52 -6.21 0.07
CA PHE A 73 13.65 -6.79 1.07
C PHE A 73 12.53 -7.59 0.39
N VAL A 74 12.17 -8.73 0.97
CA VAL A 74 10.99 -9.52 0.59
C VAL A 74 10.21 -9.86 1.84
N SER A 75 8.90 -9.58 1.83
CA SER A 75 8.02 -9.95 2.92
C SER A 75 7.96 -11.46 3.06
N ASN A 76 8.07 -11.97 4.29
CA ASN A 76 7.81 -13.37 4.54
C ASN A 76 6.28 -13.62 4.56
N PRO A 77 5.72 -14.42 3.63
CA PRO A 77 4.28 -14.72 3.62
C PRO A 77 3.82 -15.53 4.83
N SER A 78 4.72 -16.21 5.54
CA SER A 78 4.35 -16.99 6.71
C SER A 78 3.99 -16.07 7.87
N GLY A 79 2.74 -16.13 8.35
CA GLY A 79 2.29 -15.40 9.52
C GLY A 79 1.72 -14.00 9.25
N THR A 80 1.70 -13.54 8.00
CA THR A 80 1.01 -12.30 7.63
C THR A 80 -0.45 -12.59 7.30
N THR A 81 -1.36 -12.20 8.20
CA THR A 81 -2.80 -12.27 7.98
C THR A 81 -3.34 -10.87 7.76
N SER A 82 -4.05 -10.64 6.66
CA SER A 82 -4.72 -9.35 6.43
C SER A 82 -5.78 -9.14 7.50
N VAL A 83 -5.68 -8.05 8.26
CA VAL A 83 -6.69 -7.65 9.25
C VAL A 83 -7.98 -7.15 8.58
N PHE A 84 -7.87 -6.72 7.32
CA PHE A 84 -8.95 -6.12 6.55
C PHE A 84 -8.66 -6.26 5.06
N ALA A 85 -9.68 -6.55 4.26
CA ALA A 85 -9.61 -6.59 2.81
C ALA A 85 -10.96 -6.17 2.22
N GLN A 86 -10.93 -5.18 1.32
CA GLN A 86 -12.13 -4.62 0.71
C GLN A 86 -11.87 -4.20 -0.74
N LEU A 87 -12.75 -4.62 -1.63
CA LEU A 87 -12.80 -4.18 -3.02
C LEU A 87 -13.89 -3.12 -3.17
N GLY A 88 -13.52 -1.95 -3.69
CA GLY A 88 -14.44 -0.82 -3.87
C GLY A 88 -14.61 -0.45 -5.32
N HIS A 89 -15.86 -0.38 -5.80
CA HIS A 89 -16.20 0.39 -6.99
C HIS A 89 -16.66 1.77 -6.53
N VAL A 90 -15.78 2.77 -6.69
CA VAL A 90 -15.98 4.13 -6.20
C VAL A 90 -16.14 5.08 -7.38
N ARG A 91 -17.13 5.98 -7.28
CA ARG A 91 -17.32 7.11 -8.19
C ARG A 91 -17.00 8.40 -7.44
N ASN A 92 -16.14 9.23 -8.04
CA ASN A 92 -15.86 10.57 -7.54
C ASN A 92 -16.74 11.57 -8.30
N GLY A 93 -17.34 12.51 -7.57
CA GLY A 93 -18.19 13.53 -8.16
C GLY A 93 -18.73 14.51 -7.12
N VAL A 94 -18.73 15.80 -7.45
CA VAL A 94 -19.49 16.81 -6.70
C VAL A 94 -20.96 16.55 -6.98
N PHE A 95 -21.63 15.84 -6.09
CA PHE A 95 -23.07 15.66 -6.13
C PHE A 95 -23.68 16.88 -5.42
N ALA A 96 -23.98 17.91 -6.20
CA ALA A 96 -24.73 19.08 -5.77
C ALA A 96 -26.16 18.68 -5.35
#